data_AF-A0A7J7XYY2-F1
#
_entry.id   AF-A0A7J7XYY2-F1
#
_cell.length_a   1.000
_cell.length_b   1.000
_cell.length_c   1.000
_cell.angle_alpha   90.00
_cell.angle_beta   90.00
_cell.angle_gamma   90.00
#
_symmetry.space_group_name_H-M   'P 1'
#
loop_
_entity.id
_entity.type
_entity.pdbx_description
1 polymer ?
#
loop_
_entity_poly.entity_id
_entity_poly.type
_entity_poly.pdbx_seq_one_letter_code
_entity_poly.pdbx_strand_id
1 'polypeptide(L)'
;MGYKHITSHRQEILAVSWSPRYDYILATASADSRVKLWDVRKASGCLITLDQHNGQKSQAVESANTAHNGKVNGLCFTSDGLHLLTVGTDNRMRLWNSSNGENTLVRNFKNFHLLNIN
;
A
#
# COMPACT_ATOMS: atom_id res chain seq x y z
N MET A 1 -4.09 -9.15 -31.03
CA MET A 1 -3.29 -8.39 -30.06
C MET A 1 -3.46 -9.06 -28.71
N GLY A 2 -2.40 -9.68 -28.16
CA GLY A 2 -2.50 -10.38 -26.87
C GLY A 2 -2.30 -9.40 -25.72
N TYR A 3 -3.29 -9.29 -24.83
CA TYR A 3 -3.11 -8.55 -23.58
C TYR A 3 -2.11 -9.31 -22.70
N LYS A 4 -1.05 -8.62 -22.27
CA LYS A 4 -0.06 -9.19 -21.35
C LYS A 4 -0.68 -9.25 -19.96
N HIS A 5 -1.12 -10.45 -19.55
CA HIS A 5 -1.63 -10.70 -18.21
C HIS A 5 -0.45 -10.70 -17.23
N ILE A 6 -0.23 -9.58 -16.55
CA ILE A 6 0.77 -9.49 -15.48
C ILE A 6 0.04 -9.91 -14.19
N THR A 7 0.42 -11.05 -13.62
CA THR A 7 -0.09 -11.50 -12.32
C THR A 7 0.45 -10.56 -11.23
N SER A 8 -0.29 -9.49 -10.96
CA SER A 8 0.13 -8.39 -10.07
C SER A 8 0.01 -8.77 -8.59
N HIS A 9 -1.04 -9.52 -8.26
CA HIS A 9 -1.39 -10.02 -6.93
C HIS A 9 -1.74 -11.50 -7.02
N ARG A 10 -1.68 -12.19 -5.88
CA ARG A 10 -1.94 -13.64 -5.81
C ARG A 10 -3.37 -14.00 -5.39
N GLN A 11 -4.15 -13.02 -4.99
CA GLN A 11 -5.55 -13.15 -4.62
C GLN A 11 -6.35 -11.93 -5.12
N GLU A 12 -7.63 -11.85 -4.79
CA GLU A 12 -8.55 -10.80 -5.22
C GLU A 12 -7.99 -9.42 -4.87
N ILE A 13 -8.13 -8.48 -5.80
CA ILE A 13 -7.90 -7.05 -5.53
C ILE A 13 -9.19 -6.52 -4.91
N LEU A 14 -9.08 -5.98 -3.69
CA LEU A 14 -10.22 -5.52 -2.89
C LEU A 14 -10.37 -4.00 -2.92
N ALA A 15 -9.30 -3.26 -3.22
CA ALA A 15 -9.35 -1.82 -3.40
C ALA A 15 -8.28 -1.33 -4.38
N VAL A 16 -8.57 -0.23 -5.06
CA VAL A 16 -7.64 0.51 -5.94
C VAL A 16 -7.81 2.00 -5.70
N SER A 17 -6.73 2.78 -5.83
CA SER A 17 -6.77 4.24 -5.66
C SER A 17 -5.67 4.91 -6.47
N TRP A 18 -6.02 5.92 -7.26
CA TRP A 18 -5.05 6.75 -7.98
C TRP A 18 -4.41 7.75 -7.04
N SER A 19 -3.11 8.02 -7.24
CA SER A 19 -2.44 9.10 -6.53
C SER A 19 -3.03 10.46 -6.96
N PRO A 20 -3.38 11.35 -6.02
CA PRO A 20 -3.78 12.72 -6.36
C PRO A 20 -2.58 13.61 -6.73
N ARG A 21 -1.35 13.14 -6.49
CA ARG A 21 -0.11 13.90 -6.73
C ARG A 21 0.57 13.54 -8.05
N TYR A 22 0.43 12.30 -8.51
CA TYR A 22 1.15 11.78 -9.66
C TYR A 22 0.21 11.03 -10.62
N ASP A 23 0.04 11.57 -11.83
CA ASP A 23 -0.96 11.13 -12.83
C ASP A 23 -0.92 9.63 -13.17
N TYR A 24 0.25 9.01 -13.07
CA TYR A 24 0.48 7.63 -13.51
C TYR A 24 0.62 6.65 -12.36
N ILE A 25 0.45 7.11 -11.11
CA ILE A 25 0.64 6.27 -9.93
C ILE A 25 -0.70 5.70 -9.47
N LEU A 26 -0.78 4.37 -9.47
CA LEU A 26 -1.91 3.61 -8.97
C LEU A 26 -1.48 2.80 -7.75
N ALA A 27 -2.29 2.79 -6.69
CA ALA A 27 -2.17 1.87 -5.57
C ALA A 27 -3.23 0.75 -5.69
N THR A 28 -2.84 -0.48 -5.38
CA THR A 28 -3.73 -1.66 -5.36
C THR A 28 -3.56 -2.43 -4.06
N ALA A 29 -4.67 -2.88 -3.48
CA ALA A 29 -4.72 -3.65 -2.24
C ALA A 29 -5.45 -4.98 -2.47
N SER A 30 -4.93 -6.06 -1.90
CA SER A 30 -5.42 -7.41 -2.16
C SER A 30 -5.67 -8.22 -0.90
N ALA A 31 -6.50 -9.26 -1.05
CA ALA A 31 -6.66 -10.33 -0.08
C ALA A 31 -5.35 -11.08 0.22
N ASP A 32 -4.32 -10.98 -0.65
CA ASP A 32 -3.00 -11.59 -0.43
C ASP A 32 -2.13 -10.88 0.64
N SER A 33 -2.74 -9.99 1.42
CA SER A 33 -2.15 -9.19 2.49
C SER A 33 -1.13 -8.14 2.02
N ARG A 34 -1.07 -7.85 0.71
CA ARG A 34 -0.13 -6.88 0.13
C ARG A 34 -0.82 -5.66 -0.44
N VAL A 35 -0.07 -4.56 -0.43
CA VAL A 35 -0.37 -3.34 -1.17
C VAL A 35 0.79 -3.05 -2.10
N LYS A 36 0.48 -2.69 -3.34
CA LYS A 36 1.46 -2.40 -4.37
C LYS A 36 1.20 -1.03 -4.99
N LEU A 37 2.26 -0.31 -5.30
CA LEU A 37 2.21 0.94 -6.08
C LEU A 37 2.81 0.70 -7.46
N TRP A 38 2.18 1.28 -8.48
CA TRP A 38 2.49 1.06 -9.89
C TRP A 38 2.68 2.39 -10.60
N ASP A 39 3.65 2.46 -11.50
CA ASP A 39 3.58 3.40 -12.62
C ASP A 39 2.94 2.66 -13.78
N VAL A 40 1.72 3.04 -14.16
CA VAL A 40 0.96 2.32 -15.20
C VAL A 40 1.60 2.38 -16.59
N ARG A 41 2.58 3.26 -16.80
CA ARG A 41 3.35 3.35 -18.06
C ARG A 41 4.46 2.30 -18.14
N LYS A 42 4.84 1.69 -17.01
CA LYS A 42 5.88 0.64 -17.00
C LYS A 42 5.32 -0.68 -17.51
N ALA A 43 6.04 -1.29 -18.45
CA ALA A 43 5.64 -2.54 -19.09
C ALA A 43 5.74 -3.79 -18.19
N SER A 44 6.35 -3.67 -17.01
CA SER A 44 6.49 -4.77 -16.04
C SER A 44 6.87 -4.29 -14.65
N GLY A 45 6.30 -4.95 -13.63
CA GLY A 45 6.67 -4.79 -12.22
C GLY A 45 5.98 -3.63 -11.51
N CYS A 46 5.73 -3.80 -10.21
CA CYS A 46 5.32 -2.70 -9.34
C CYS A 46 6.55 -1.87 -8.94
N LEU A 47 6.33 -0.60 -8.60
CA LEU A 47 7.37 0.27 -8.03
C LEU A 47 7.71 -0.15 -6.60
N ILE A 48 6.68 -0.39 -5.79
CA ILE A 48 6.80 -0.62 -4.35
C ILE A 48 5.82 -1.72 -3.95
N THR A 49 6.26 -2.62 -3.07
CA THR A 49 5.36 -3.46 -2.27
C THR A 49 5.54 -3.05 -0.82
N LEU A 50 4.47 -2.65 -0.15
CA LEU A 50 4.56 -2.13 1.21
C LEU A 50 4.89 -3.24 2.21
N ASP A 51 5.83 -2.97 3.11
CA ASP A 51 6.23 -3.86 4.19
C ASP A 51 5.96 -3.20 5.54
N GLN A 52 5.02 -3.76 6.29
CA GLN A 52 4.65 -3.26 7.61
C GLN A 52 5.81 -3.22 8.61
N HIS A 53 6.88 -3.97 8.35
CA HIS A 53 8.06 -4.06 9.20
C HIS A 53 9.25 -3.24 8.70
N ASN A 54 9.11 -2.45 7.63
CA ASN A 54 10.19 -1.62 7.06
C ASN A 54 11.51 -2.40 6.85
N GLY A 55 11.43 -3.66 6.43
CA GLY A 55 12.57 -4.55 6.22
C GLY A 55 13.26 -5.06 7.50
N GLN A 56 12.78 -4.70 8.69
CA GLN A 56 13.44 -5.04 9.96
C GLN A 56 13.17 -6.47 10.43
N LYS A 57 12.14 -7.14 9.88
CA LYS A 57 11.78 -8.50 10.25
C LYS A 57 12.27 -9.47 9.19
N SER A 58 13.16 -10.39 9.58
CA SER A 58 13.52 -11.52 8.73
C SER A 58 12.32 -12.45 8.58
N GLN A 59 11.83 -12.61 7.35
CA GLN A 59 10.70 -13.47 7.00
C GLN A 59 11.07 -14.32 5.80
N ALA A 60 10.48 -15.51 5.71
CA ALA A 60 10.52 -16.29 4.48
C ALA A 60 9.95 -15.45 3.31
N VAL A 61 10.49 -15.63 2.11
CA VAL A 61 10.17 -14.84 0.92
C VAL A 61 8.66 -14.72 0.69
N GLU A 62 7.92 -15.80 0.93
CA GLU A 62 6.46 -15.84 0.72
C GLU A 62 5.66 -15.02 1.73
N SER A 63 6.22 -14.76 2.91
CA SER A 63 5.60 -13.97 3.99
C SER A 63 6.14 -12.54 4.07
N ALA A 64 7.21 -12.23 3.34
CA ALA A 64 7.79 -10.90 3.26
C ALA A 64 6.91 -9.92 2.47
N ASN A 65 7.14 -8.62 2.67
CA ASN A 65 6.45 -7.52 1.99
C ASN A 65 4.92 -7.59 2.13
N THR A 66 4.45 -7.82 3.35
CA THR A 66 3.03 -7.76 3.70
C THR A 66 2.72 -6.41 4.33
N ALA A 67 1.63 -5.78 3.90
CA ALA A 67 1.19 -4.51 4.44
C ALA A 67 0.39 -4.70 5.75
N HIS A 68 -0.30 -5.83 5.88
CA HIS A 68 -1.13 -6.19 7.03
C HIS A 68 -0.97 -7.69 7.36
N ASN A 69 -1.34 -8.11 8.57
CA ASN A 69 -1.44 -9.52 8.93
C ASN A 69 -2.79 -10.16 8.51
N GLY A 70 -3.36 -9.68 7.41
CA GLY A 70 -4.68 -10.05 6.91
C GLY A 70 -4.98 -9.33 5.60
N LYS A 71 -6.18 -9.57 5.05
CA LYS A 71 -6.62 -8.97 3.78
C LYS A 71 -6.59 -7.46 3.88
N VAL A 72 -6.11 -6.80 2.84
CA VAL A 72 -6.14 -5.33 2.76
C VAL A 72 -7.35 -4.94 1.94
N ASN A 73 -8.29 -4.24 2.55
CA ASN A 73 -9.62 -3.97 1.98
C ASN A 73 -9.96 -2.49 1.86
N GLY A 74 -9.04 -1.59 2.20
CA GLY A 74 -9.22 -0.16 1.99
C GLY A 74 -7.92 0.58 1.72
N LEU A 75 -8.02 1.58 0.85
CA LEU A 75 -6.95 2.48 0.43
C LEU A 75 -7.46 3.91 0.37
N CYS A 76 -6.68 4.85 0.88
CA CYS A 76 -6.96 6.28 0.74
C CYS A 76 -5.64 7.06 0.73
N PHE A 77 -5.32 7.77 -0.35
CA PHE A 77 -4.22 8.73 -0.33
C PHE A 77 -4.60 9.93 0.53
N THR A 78 -3.61 10.56 1.19
CA THR A 78 -3.81 11.91 1.73
C THR A 78 -4.08 12.88 0.60
N SER A 79 -4.76 14.00 0.89
CA SER A 79 -5.12 15.00 -0.14
C SER A 79 -3.91 15.56 -0.87
N ASP A 80 -2.78 15.70 -0.17
CA ASP A 80 -1.50 16.11 -0.75
C ASP A 80 -0.79 14.97 -1.52
N GLY A 81 -1.25 13.72 -1.43
CA GLY A 81 -0.66 12.53 -2.03
C GLY A 81 0.68 12.08 -1.44
N LEU A 82 1.16 12.68 -0.35
CA LEU A 82 2.42 12.30 0.31
C LEU A 82 2.35 10.99 1.06
N HIS A 83 1.15 10.60 1.46
CA HIS A 83 0.94 9.39 2.21
C HIS A 83 -0.21 8.58 1.64
N LEU A 84 -0.17 7.29 1.96
CA LEU A 84 -1.24 6.34 1.72
C LEU A 84 -1.71 5.81 3.07
N LEU A 85 -3.01 5.78 3.30
CA LEU A 85 -3.65 5.07 4.39
C LEU A 85 -4.11 3.71 3.87
N THR A 86 -3.84 2.66 4.64
CA THR A 86 -4.34 1.30 4.38
C THR A 86 -5.08 0.79 5.60
N VAL A 87 -6.17 0.05 5.37
CA VAL A 87 -6.89 -0.70 6.40
C VAL A 87 -6.98 -2.16 6.00
N GLY A 88 -6.92 -3.05 6.98
CA GLY A 88 -6.99 -4.48 6.76
C GLY A 88 -7.76 -5.22 7.84
N THR A 89 -8.04 -6.48 7.57
CA THR A 89 -8.79 -7.37 8.48
C THR A 89 -7.99 -7.78 9.72
N ASP A 90 -6.74 -7.29 9.87
CA ASP A 90 -5.94 -7.39 11.09
C ASP A 90 -6.31 -6.33 12.13
N ASN A 91 -7.42 -5.60 11.92
CA ASN A 91 -7.93 -4.52 12.78
C ASN A 91 -6.94 -3.37 12.97
N ARG A 92 -6.09 -3.11 11.97
CA ARG A 92 -5.12 -2.02 11.98
C ARG A 92 -5.36 -1.08 10.81
N MET A 93 -5.10 0.19 11.05
CA MET A 93 -4.81 1.18 10.03
C MET A 93 -3.31 1.46 10.03
N ARG A 94 -2.71 1.65 8.86
CA ARG A 94 -1.30 2.04 8.70
C ARG A 94 -1.22 3.23 7.76
N LEU A 95 -0.27 4.11 8.04
CA LEU A 95 0.07 5.27 7.21
C LEU A 95 1.45 5.02 6.61
N TRP A 96 1.57 5.25 5.31
CA TRP A 96 2.77 4.94 4.54
C TRP A 96 3.22 6.19 3.82
N ASN A 97 4.52 6.44 3.77
CA ASN A 97 5.07 7.41 2.85
C ASN A 97 4.89 6.89 1.41
N SER A 98 4.27 7.69 0.55
CA SER A 98 3.89 7.25 -0.81
C SER A 98 5.07 7.13 -1.78
N SER A 99 6.21 7.78 -1.50
CA SER A 99 7.37 7.78 -2.39
C SER A 99 8.33 6.62 -2.12
N ASN A 100 8.48 6.20 -0.86
CA ASN A 100 9.42 5.16 -0.47
C ASN A 100 8.77 3.92 0.19
N GLY A 101 7.47 3.98 0.50
CA GLY A 101 6.73 2.87 1.10
C GLY A 101 7.00 2.64 2.59
N GLU A 102 7.65 3.57 3.29
CA GLU A 102 7.93 3.46 4.72
C GLU A 102 6.62 3.54 5.54
N ASN A 103 6.41 2.57 6.43
CA ASN A 103 5.34 2.59 7.43
C ASN A 103 5.67 3.63 8.52
N THR A 104 4.97 4.77 8.52
CA THR A 104 5.22 5.89 9.43
C THR A 104 4.46 5.77 10.75
N LEU A 105 3.39 4.96 10.78
CA LEU A 105 2.50 4.84 11.94
C LEU A 105 3.12 4.04 13.10
N VAL A 106 4.17 3.24 12.84
CA VAL A 106 4.93 2.52 13.88
C VAL A 106 5.60 3.48 14.88
N ARG A 107 5.88 4.73 14.50
CA ARG A 107 6.64 5.67 15.34
C ARG A 107 5.82 6.71 16.11
N ASN A 108 4.57 7.00 15.74
CA ASN A 108 3.95 8.31 16.08
C ASN A 108 2.55 8.30 16.70
N PHE A 109 2.23 7.38 17.61
CA PHE A 109 0.97 7.47 18.39
C PHE A 109 0.92 8.64 19.41
N LYS A 110 1.96 9.48 19.51
CA LYS A 110 1.97 10.64 20.43
C LYS A 110 1.40 11.94 19.85
N ASN A 111 1.22 12.07 18.53
CA ASN A 111 0.90 13.36 17.90
C ASN A 111 -0.40 13.40 17.08
N PHE A 112 -1.30 12.43 17.21
CA PHE A 112 -2.59 12.44 16.52
C PHE A 112 -3.70 13.24 17.25
N HIS A 113 -3.33 14.28 18.00
CA HIS A 113 -4.28 15.34 18.31
C HIS A 113 -4.36 16.27 17.10
N LEU A 114 -5.56 16.37 16.53
CA LEU A 114 -5.96 17.34 15.50
C LEU A 114 -5.53 17.02 14.06
N LEU A 115 -6.31 16.16 13.40
CA LEU A 115 -6.68 16.46 12.01
C LEU A 115 -8.21 16.59 11.99
N ASN A 116 -8.66 17.83 12.15
CA ASN A 116 -10.02 18.23 11.85
C ASN A 116 -10.27 17.93 10.37
N ILE A 117 -11.24 17.06 10.12
CA ILE A 117 -11.83 16.88 8.80
C ILE A 117 -12.92 17.94 8.73
N ASN A 118 -12.63 19.06 8.04
CA ASN A 118 -13.67 19.99 7.58
C ASN A 118 -14.26 19.44 6.28
#